data_AF-A0A3E0P9R4-F1
#
_entry.id   AF-A0A3E0P9R4-F1
#
_cell.length_a   1.000
_cell.length_b   1.000
_cell.length_c   1.000
_cell.angle_alpha   90.00
_cell.angle_beta   90.00
_cell.angle_gamma   90.00
#
_symmetry.space_group_name_H-M   'P 1'
#
loop_
_entity.id
_entity.type
_entity.pdbx_description
1 polymer ?
#
loop_
_entity_poly.entity_id
_entity_poly.type
_entity_poly.pdbx_seq_one_letter_code
_entity_poly.pdbx_strand_id
1 'polypeptide(L)'
;MVGDRKGKPFRTSARQSRKQIAALLRDSWRSMKRLANIVIVFLAAFSLAASANDGVFYAQGNNLVPLQETRVELRKELLQFYVRDFEFMDVVVDFEFFNPDGERRLTVGFVSPPAMGDVEEEGGHPQISDFTVEVNGQRLAYKVTKMSETSFATSNNSFDDWDYVYHFDVTFRPGVNRVKHTYRFRGGSSVETQRDFHYQITTGKRWANGKIGDFELQMHLDEGIYYVPASFEKAGAPAKWEIVGSGVIKPGSETILGYEDETFKMVHLNRGYLRLKEKAFEPDYEISLGEFNWVAGWAGKMCKTGSDCISESERERISMYFSLRPGQWADAEALEVLNDRERRILRNFGFALRGYEFKDSELRSYFSKFFWYKPESSVTAESVELNEVEKEFIAKLGASTK
;
A
#
# COMPACT_ATOMS: atom_id res chain seq x y z
N MET A 1 39.37 99.01 -15.61
CA MET A 1 40.58 98.39 -15.04
C MET A 1 40.22 97.02 -14.48
N VAL A 2 41.11 96.07 -14.72
CA VAL A 2 41.03 94.63 -14.45
C VAL A 2 40.79 94.30 -12.97
N GLY A 3 40.11 93.19 -12.67
CA GLY A 3 39.96 92.69 -11.31
C GLY A 3 39.27 91.33 -11.19
N ASP A 4 39.84 90.30 -11.83
CA ASP A 4 39.48 88.89 -11.74
C ASP A 4 39.61 88.36 -10.28
N ARG A 5 38.57 87.71 -9.73
CA ARG A 5 38.68 86.83 -8.55
C ARG A 5 37.89 85.54 -8.79
N LYS A 6 38.63 84.54 -9.25
CA LYS A 6 38.30 83.12 -9.31
C LYS A 6 37.81 82.58 -7.96
N GLY A 7 36.58 82.06 -7.93
CA GLY A 7 36.06 81.23 -6.84
C GLY A 7 36.63 79.80 -6.91
N LYS A 8 37.09 79.29 -5.76
CA LYS A 8 37.58 77.92 -5.55
C LYS A 8 36.45 76.87 -5.66
N PRO A 9 36.76 75.59 -5.95
CA PRO A 9 35.85 74.68 -6.65
C PRO A 9 34.87 73.92 -5.74
N PHE A 10 33.68 73.70 -6.29
CA PHE A 10 32.56 72.85 -5.86
C PHE A 10 32.87 71.33 -5.78
N ARG A 11 34.12 70.92 -5.50
CA ARG A 11 34.57 69.52 -5.60
C ARG A 11 34.49 68.72 -4.28
N THR A 12 34.32 69.36 -3.13
CA THR A 12 34.29 68.68 -1.82
C THR A 12 32.90 68.15 -1.44
N SER A 13 31.80 68.86 -1.74
CA SER A 13 30.44 68.44 -1.33
C SER A 13 29.93 67.22 -2.10
N ALA A 14 30.20 67.13 -3.41
CA ALA A 14 29.78 66.00 -4.25
C ALA A 14 30.47 64.67 -3.88
N ARG A 15 31.71 64.73 -3.37
CA ARG A 15 32.46 63.55 -2.91
C ARG A 15 31.95 63.07 -1.55
N GLN A 16 31.47 63.99 -0.71
CA GLN A 16 30.91 63.70 0.60
C GLN A 16 29.49 63.12 0.49
N SER A 17 28.65 63.65 -0.41
CA SER A 17 27.31 63.09 -0.68
C SER A 17 27.35 61.71 -1.33
N ARG A 18 28.29 61.46 -2.27
CA ARG A 18 28.51 60.12 -2.86
C ARG A 18 28.94 59.09 -1.82
N LYS A 19 29.75 59.48 -0.83
CA LYS A 19 30.14 58.60 0.28
C LYS A 19 28.97 58.29 1.22
N GLN A 20 28.11 59.26 1.50
CA GLN A 20 26.90 59.05 2.31
C GLN A 20 25.87 58.14 1.60
N ILE A 21 25.63 58.36 0.31
CA ILE A 21 24.73 57.49 -0.49
C ILE A 21 25.29 56.05 -0.55
N ALA A 22 26.59 55.90 -0.77
CA ALA A 22 27.24 54.57 -0.78
C ALA A 22 27.31 53.89 0.61
N ALA A 23 27.15 54.64 1.70
CA ALA A 23 27.03 54.09 3.05
C ALA A 23 25.58 53.63 3.30
N LEU A 24 24.59 54.46 2.97
CA LEU A 24 23.16 54.14 3.08
C LEU A 24 22.76 52.91 2.24
N LEU A 25 23.28 52.80 1.01
CA LEU A 25 23.04 51.63 0.17
C LEU A 25 23.70 50.35 0.73
N ARG A 26 24.88 50.48 1.37
CA ARG A 26 25.55 49.33 2.03
C ARG A 26 24.81 48.88 3.27
N ASP A 27 24.29 49.81 4.06
CA ASP A 27 23.51 49.49 5.26
C ASP A 27 22.15 48.93 4.90
N SER A 28 21.47 49.47 3.88
CA SER A 28 20.25 48.90 3.31
C SER A 28 20.47 47.47 2.79
N TRP A 29 21.56 47.22 2.05
CA TRP A 29 21.93 45.90 1.56
C TRP A 29 22.26 44.91 2.69
N ARG A 30 22.96 45.36 3.74
CA ARG A 30 23.24 44.55 4.93
C ARG A 30 21.97 44.22 5.71
N SER A 31 21.05 45.17 5.82
CA SER A 31 19.74 44.96 6.46
C SER A 31 18.87 44.00 5.66
N MET A 32 18.81 44.12 4.33
CA MET A 32 18.11 43.15 3.46
C MET A 32 18.71 41.75 3.55
N LYS A 33 20.04 41.61 3.58
CA LYS A 33 20.70 40.31 3.79
C LYS A 33 20.40 39.72 5.17
N ARG A 34 20.38 40.54 6.22
CA ARG A 34 19.99 40.09 7.56
C ARG A 34 18.54 39.63 7.59
N LEU A 35 17.63 40.38 6.95
CA LEU A 35 16.21 40.01 6.85
C LEU A 35 16.04 38.70 6.07
N ALA A 36 16.71 38.55 4.93
CA ALA A 36 16.70 37.33 4.13
C ALA A 36 17.25 36.13 4.92
N ASN A 37 18.36 36.30 5.65
CA ASN A 37 18.91 35.25 6.50
C ASN A 37 17.97 34.88 7.66
N ILE A 38 17.28 35.86 8.26
CA ILE A 38 16.27 35.60 9.30
C ILE A 38 15.11 34.81 8.71
N VAL A 39 14.61 35.17 7.52
CA VAL A 39 13.55 34.44 6.82
C VAL A 39 13.98 33.01 6.49
N ILE A 40 15.20 32.81 5.99
CA ILE A 40 15.75 31.47 5.70
C ILE A 40 15.86 30.62 6.97
N VAL A 41 16.36 31.21 8.07
CA VAL A 41 16.43 30.51 9.37
C VAL A 41 15.04 30.20 9.92
N PHE A 42 14.07 31.10 9.76
CA PHE A 42 12.68 30.85 10.13
C PHE A 42 12.04 29.73 9.29
N LEU A 43 12.27 29.71 7.97
CA LEU A 43 11.79 28.65 7.08
C LEU A 43 12.45 27.30 7.41
N ALA A 44 13.77 27.29 7.67
CA ALA A 44 14.50 26.09 8.06
C ALA A 44 14.09 25.56 9.45
N ALA A 45 13.76 26.46 10.39
CA ALA A 45 13.27 26.10 11.71
C ALA A 45 11.82 25.55 11.66
N PHE A 46 10.97 26.07 10.75
CA PHE A 46 9.62 25.55 10.55
C PHE A 46 9.60 24.21 9.80
N SER A 47 10.52 23.98 8.86
CA SER A 47 10.62 22.71 8.15
C SER A 47 11.07 21.54 9.03
N LEU A 48 11.76 21.81 10.15
CA LEU A 48 12.18 20.77 11.11
C LEU A 48 11.06 20.31 12.05
N ALA A 49 9.92 21.01 12.10
CA ALA A 49 8.75 20.65 12.91
C ALA A 49 7.61 20.04 12.08
N ALA A 50 7.76 19.96 10.76
CA ALA A 50 6.82 19.26 9.90
C ALA A 50 7.14 17.76 9.95
N SER A 51 6.36 17.00 10.73
CA SER A 51 6.20 15.58 10.47
C SER A 51 5.22 15.47 9.30
N ALA A 52 5.69 15.02 8.14
CA ALA A 52 4.80 14.59 7.08
C ALA A 52 4.22 13.25 7.53
N ASN A 53 2.93 13.24 7.88
CA ASN A 53 2.21 12.01 8.11
C ASN A 53 1.54 11.60 6.81
N ASP A 54 2.16 10.63 6.14
CA ASP A 54 1.76 10.20 4.81
C ASP A 54 1.05 8.85 4.82
N GLY A 55 0.75 8.26 5.99
CA GLY A 55 0.06 6.98 6.06
C GLY A 55 -0.27 6.41 7.44
N VAL A 56 -1.08 5.37 7.40
CA VAL A 56 -1.63 4.65 8.56
C VAL A 56 -1.29 3.17 8.40
N PHE A 57 -0.67 2.58 9.41
CA PHE A 57 -0.40 1.15 9.48
C PHE A 57 -1.18 0.53 10.65
N TYR A 58 -1.87 -0.57 10.42
CA TYR A 58 -2.67 -1.22 11.47
C TYR A 58 -2.08 -2.56 11.93
N ALA A 59 -1.83 -3.49 11.00
CA ALA A 59 -1.27 -4.80 11.29
C ALA A 59 -0.75 -5.48 10.01
N GLN A 60 -0.07 -6.60 10.19
CA GLN A 60 0.38 -7.47 9.09
C GLN A 60 0.26 -8.94 9.47
N GLY A 61 0.24 -9.80 8.45
CA GLY A 61 0.35 -11.25 8.62
C GLY A 61 1.79 -11.73 8.79
N ASN A 62 1.95 -13.00 9.15
CA ASN A 62 3.25 -13.63 9.36
C ASN A 62 3.14 -15.16 9.27
N ASN A 63 4.23 -15.81 8.85
CA ASN A 63 4.44 -17.22 9.07
C ASN A 63 4.54 -17.57 10.57
N LEU A 64 4.44 -18.87 10.88
CA LEU A 64 4.74 -19.37 12.22
C LEU A 64 6.25 -19.47 12.43
N VAL A 65 6.71 -19.04 13.60
CA VAL A 65 8.12 -19.04 13.98
C VAL A 65 8.34 -19.88 15.23
N PRO A 66 9.27 -20.86 15.22
CA PRO A 66 9.60 -21.60 16.43
C PRO A 66 10.45 -20.73 17.37
N LEU A 67 10.24 -20.83 18.67
CA LEU A 67 11.03 -20.09 19.68
C LEU A 67 12.51 -20.49 19.70
N GLN A 68 12.80 -21.74 19.33
CA GLN A 68 14.16 -22.29 19.32
C GLN A 68 14.37 -23.07 18.02
N GLU A 69 15.63 -23.27 17.65
CA GLU A 69 15.98 -24.13 16.53
C GLU A 69 15.34 -25.52 16.67
N THR A 70 14.92 -26.06 15.54
CA THR A 70 14.14 -27.28 15.49
C THR A 70 14.59 -28.17 14.36
N ARG A 71 14.36 -29.48 14.50
CA ARG A 71 14.49 -30.47 13.42
C ARG A 71 13.19 -30.66 12.64
N VAL A 72 12.14 -29.91 13.00
CA VAL A 72 10.85 -29.92 12.30
C VAL A 72 10.96 -29.11 11.01
N GLU A 73 10.57 -29.73 9.89
CA GLU A 73 10.61 -29.15 8.55
C GLU A 73 9.25 -28.55 8.16
N LEU A 74 9.24 -27.39 7.51
CA LEU A 74 8.05 -26.83 6.87
C LEU A 74 7.92 -27.39 5.45
N ARG A 75 7.13 -28.45 5.29
CA ARG A 75 7.01 -29.17 4.01
C ARG A 75 5.98 -28.59 3.08
N LYS A 76 4.91 -28.01 3.62
CA LYS A 76 3.86 -27.37 2.82
C LYS A 76 3.29 -26.17 3.53
N GLU A 77 2.96 -25.14 2.76
CA GLU A 77 2.16 -24.01 3.21
C GLU A 77 1.15 -23.64 2.12
N LEU A 78 -0.13 -23.68 2.48
CA LEU A 78 -1.21 -23.09 1.70
C LEU A 78 -1.65 -21.80 2.39
N LEU A 79 -1.27 -20.67 1.81
CA LEU A 79 -1.60 -19.34 2.27
C LEU A 79 -2.76 -18.79 1.44
N GLN A 80 -3.84 -18.38 2.10
CA GLN A 80 -5.01 -17.85 1.44
C GLN A 80 -5.37 -16.49 2.03
N PHE A 81 -5.51 -15.50 1.16
CA PHE A 81 -5.97 -14.16 1.49
C PHE A 81 -7.37 -13.96 0.93
N TYR A 82 -8.25 -13.36 1.73
CA TYR A 82 -9.57 -12.91 1.30
C TYR A 82 -9.71 -11.43 1.65
N VAL A 83 -9.64 -10.56 0.65
CA VAL A 83 -9.93 -9.15 0.87
C VAL A 83 -11.44 -8.98 0.98
N ARG A 84 -11.88 -8.36 2.07
CA ARG A 84 -13.28 -8.21 2.46
C ARG A 84 -13.51 -6.82 3.02
N ASP A 85 -14.75 -6.36 2.92
CA ASP A 85 -15.21 -5.11 3.55
C ASP A 85 -14.33 -3.90 3.19
N PHE A 86 -13.69 -3.93 2.01
CA PHE A 86 -12.69 -3.00 1.49
C PHE A 86 -11.37 -2.96 2.30
N GLU A 87 -11.42 -2.81 3.62
CA GLU A 87 -10.23 -2.51 4.43
C GLU A 87 -9.66 -3.73 5.15
N PHE A 88 -10.32 -4.89 5.09
CA PHE A 88 -9.94 -6.06 5.86
C PHE A 88 -9.43 -7.19 4.98
N MET A 89 -8.49 -7.95 5.52
CA MET A 89 -8.04 -9.20 4.94
C MET A 89 -8.23 -10.33 5.94
N ASP A 90 -9.02 -11.33 5.55
CA ASP A 90 -9.06 -12.61 6.26
C ASP A 90 -7.93 -13.48 5.72
N VAL A 91 -7.17 -14.06 6.62
CA VAL A 91 -6.04 -14.94 6.30
C VAL A 91 -6.32 -16.34 6.84
N VAL A 92 -6.08 -17.32 5.98
CA VAL A 92 -6.10 -18.74 6.33
C VAL A 92 -4.77 -19.33 5.91
N VAL A 93 -4.04 -19.95 6.85
CA VAL A 93 -2.78 -20.62 6.56
C VAL A 93 -2.85 -22.05 7.06
N ASP A 94 -2.60 -22.99 6.16
CA ASP A 94 -2.53 -24.43 6.44
C ASP A 94 -1.11 -24.92 6.18
N PHE A 95 -0.44 -25.31 7.26
CA PHE A 95 0.93 -25.79 7.25
C PHE A 95 0.97 -27.32 7.39
N GLU A 96 1.82 -27.95 6.60
CA GLU A 96 2.26 -29.34 6.83
C GLU A 96 3.70 -29.34 7.31
N PHE A 97 3.87 -29.69 8.58
CA PHE A 97 5.17 -29.86 9.21
C PHE A 97 5.55 -31.33 9.29
N PHE A 98 6.85 -31.62 9.18
CA PHE A 98 7.37 -32.97 9.38
C PHE A 98 8.37 -33.01 10.53
N ASN A 99 8.15 -33.90 11.48
CA ASN A 99 9.09 -34.19 12.55
C ASN A 99 9.81 -35.53 12.26
N PRO A 100 11.12 -35.53 12.00
CA PRO A 100 11.89 -36.75 11.72
C PRO A 100 12.17 -37.60 12.97
N ASP A 101 11.98 -37.04 14.17
CA ASP A 101 12.36 -37.67 15.43
C ASP A 101 11.16 -38.19 16.23
N GLY A 102 11.42 -38.57 17.48
CA GLY A 102 10.40 -38.74 18.52
C GLY A 102 9.58 -37.47 18.78
N GLU A 103 8.54 -37.63 19.60
CA GLU A 103 7.66 -36.52 19.98
C GLU A 103 8.45 -35.33 20.53
N ARG A 104 8.10 -34.12 20.07
CA ARG A 104 8.74 -32.88 20.49
C ARG A 104 7.69 -31.80 20.78
N ARG A 105 7.80 -31.17 21.94
CA ARG A 105 6.99 -29.99 22.29
C ARG A 105 7.78 -28.72 21.99
N LEU A 106 7.18 -27.81 21.23
CA LEU A 106 7.77 -26.54 20.82
C LEU A 106 6.81 -25.40 21.14
N THR A 107 7.32 -24.29 21.65
CA THR A 107 6.58 -23.03 21.67
C THR A 107 6.74 -22.37 20.30
N VAL A 108 5.62 -22.03 19.67
CA VAL A 108 5.55 -21.41 18.34
C VAL A 108 4.86 -20.06 18.47
N GLY A 109 5.33 -19.08 17.70
CA GLY A 109 4.84 -17.71 17.70
C GLY A 109 4.33 -17.28 16.33
N PHE A 110 3.27 -16.49 16.32
CA PHE A 110 2.83 -15.63 15.22
C PHE A 110 3.07 -14.18 15.64
N VAL A 111 3.89 -13.44 14.90
CA VAL A 111 4.32 -12.09 15.29
C VAL A 111 3.65 -11.03 14.43
N SER A 112 3.05 -10.03 15.08
CA SER A 112 2.54 -8.83 14.40
C SER A 112 2.98 -7.58 15.16
N PRO A 113 3.51 -6.56 14.47
CA PRO A 113 3.70 -5.22 15.04
C PRO A 113 2.37 -4.60 15.47
N PRO A 114 2.40 -3.60 16.37
CA PRO A 114 1.24 -2.78 16.69
C PRO A 114 0.89 -1.82 15.54
N ALA A 115 -0.27 -1.18 15.65
CA ALA A 115 -0.62 -0.08 14.77
C ALA A 115 0.31 1.13 14.98
N MET A 116 0.60 1.85 13.90
CA MET A 116 1.50 2.99 13.82
C MET A 116 0.95 4.07 12.87
N GLY A 117 1.33 5.33 13.08
CA GLY A 117 0.88 6.46 12.26
C GLY A 117 -0.41 7.10 12.78
N ASP A 118 -1.24 7.65 11.89
CA ASP A 118 -2.50 8.32 12.28
C ASP A 118 -3.61 7.32 12.67
N VAL A 119 -3.41 6.61 13.79
CA VAL A 119 -4.38 5.66 14.37
C VAL A 119 -4.91 6.14 15.72
N GLU A 120 -6.16 5.79 16.05
CA GLU A 120 -6.78 6.15 17.33
C GLU A 120 -6.11 5.45 18.53
N GLU A 121 -5.68 4.19 18.38
CA GLU A 121 -5.00 3.40 19.40
C GLU A 121 -3.61 2.95 18.91
N GLU A 122 -2.63 3.86 18.99
CA GLU A 122 -1.24 3.56 18.66
C GLU A 122 -0.59 2.70 19.76
N GLY A 123 0.16 1.65 19.37
CA GLY A 123 1.00 0.87 20.29
C GLY A 123 0.30 -0.04 21.31
N GLY A 124 -1.03 0.04 21.47
CA GLY A 124 -1.77 -0.62 22.57
C GLY A 124 -1.99 -2.12 22.39
N HIS A 125 -2.16 -2.60 21.17
CA HIS A 125 -2.39 -4.02 20.85
C HIS A 125 -2.19 -4.26 19.32
N PRO A 126 -1.77 -5.46 18.87
CA PRO A 126 -1.75 -5.80 17.45
C PRO A 126 -3.19 -5.84 16.93
N GLN A 127 -3.49 -5.19 15.81
CA GLN A 127 -4.85 -5.13 15.23
C GLN A 127 -5.24 -6.39 14.46
N ILE A 128 -4.98 -7.55 15.09
CA ILE A 128 -5.34 -8.88 14.64
C ILE A 128 -6.58 -9.31 15.41
N SER A 129 -7.65 -9.64 14.70
CA SER A 129 -8.90 -10.14 15.26
C SER A 129 -9.13 -11.61 14.86
N ASP A 130 -9.98 -12.29 15.64
CA ASP A 130 -10.44 -13.66 15.37
C ASP A 130 -9.30 -14.66 15.13
N PHE A 131 -8.17 -14.48 15.83
CA PHE A 131 -7.06 -15.41 15.75
C PHE A 131 -7.48 -16.79 16.27
N THR A 132 -7.31 -17.81 15.44
CA THR A 132 -7.53 -19.20 15.81
C THR A 132 -6.34 -20.03 15.40
N VAL A 133 -6.01 -21.06 16.19
CA VAL A 133 -5.02 -22.05 15.83
C VAL A 133 -5.51 -23.46 16.16
N GLU A 134 -5.31 -24.36 15.21
CA GLU A 134 -5.63 -25.77 15.27
C GLU A 134 -4.39 -26.59 14.92
N VAL A 135 -4.13 -27.65 15.69
CA VAL A 135 -3.06 -28.60 15.45
C VAL A 135 -3.67 -29.99 15.35
N ASN A 136 -3.47 -30.66 14.21
CA ASN A 136 -3.96 -32.01 13.94
C ASN A 136 -5.47 -32.19 14.25
N GLY A 137 -6.31 -31.19 13.91
CA GLY A 137 -7.74 -31.21 14.18
C GLY A 137 -8.16 -30.69 15.56
N GLN A 138 -7.22 -30.34 16.43
CA GLN A 138 -7.49 -29.87 17.79
C GLN A 138 -7.16 -28.38 17.95
N ARG A 139 -8.17 -27.59 18.32
CA ARG A 139 -7.99 -26.17 18.62
C ARG A 139 -7.13 -25.98 19.87
N LEU A 140 -6.16 -25.07 19.80
CA LEU A 140 -5.32 -24.71 20.94
C LEU A 140 -5.68 -23.32 21.47
N ALA A 141 -5.41 -23.12 22.76
CA ALA A 141 -5.37 -21.79 23.35
C ALA A 141 -4.02 -21.13 23.05
N TYR A 142 -4.01 -19.80 22.97
CA TYR A 142 -2.81 -19.00 22.76
C TYR A 142 -2.74 -17.86 23.78
N LYS A 143 -1.56 -17.26 23.89
CA LYS A 143 -1.32 -16.04 24.66
C LYS A 143 -0.82 -14.95 23.72
N VAL A 144 -1.23 -13.72 23.97
CA VAL A 144 -0.68 -12.52 23.32
C VAL A 144 0.24 -11.85 24.31
N THR A 145 1.46 -11.56 23.92
CA THR A 145 2.47 -10.95 24.79
C THR A 145 3.34 -10.01 23.99
N LYS A 146 3.75 -8.90 24.59
CA LYS A 146 4.70 -7.99 23.96
C LYS A 146 6.05 -8.70 23.77
N MET A 147 6.69 -8.50 22.62
CA MET A 147 7.90 -9.19 22.21
C MET A 147 9.00 -9.07 23.28
N SER A 148 9.22 -7.86 23.81
CA SER A 148 10.16 -7.55 24.89
C SER A 148 9.99 -8.36 26.18
N GLU A 149 8.80 -8.93 26.40
CA GLU A 149 8.47 -9.72 27.59
C GLU A 149 8.60 -11.23 27.35
N THR A 150 9.06 -11.64 26.17
CA THR A 150 9.17 -13.04 25.77
C THR A 150 10.60 -13.43 25.44
N SER A 151 10.87 -14.73 25.48
CA SER A 151 12.14 -15.29 25.00
C SER A 151 12.30 -15.22 23.47
N PHE A 152 11.24 -14.86 22.73
CA PHE A 152 11.34 -14.63 21.28
C PHE A 152 12.24 -13.42 20.98
N ALA A 153 12.18 -12.35 21.79
CA ALA A 153 13.05 -11.17 21.62
C ALA A 153 14.54 -11.54 21.73
N THR A 154 14.90 -12.36 22.73
CA THR A 154 16.30 -12.76 22.94
C THR A 154 16.85 -13.69 21.87
N SER A 155 15.99 -14.38 21.13
CA SER A 155 16.39 -15.36 20.12
C SER A 155 16.38 -14.78 18.70
N ASN A 156 15.87 -13.55 18.50
CA ASN A 156 15.48 -13.10 17.18
C ASN A 156 15.68 -11.61 16.93
N ASN A 157 16.70 -11.28 16.13
CA ASN A 157 17.02 -9.90 15.77
C ASN A 157 16.15 -9.32 14.63
N SER A 158 15.17 -10.06 14.11
CA SER A 158 14.28 -9.57 13.03
C SER A 158 12.93 -9.08 13.52
N PHE A 159 12.70 -9.08 14.84
CA PHE A 159 11.48 -8.56 15.45
C PHE A 159 11.85 -7.46 16.41
N ASP A 160 11.01 -6.44 16.49
CA ASP A 160 11.23 -5.31 17.36
C ASP A 160 10.67 -5.58 18.76
N ASP A 161 11.26 -4.95 19.78
CA ASP A 161 10.81 -5.09 21.17
C ASP A 161 9.33 -4.67 21.38
N TRP A 162 8.82 -3.81 20.50
CA TRP A 162 7.43 -3.35 20.54
C TRP A 162 6.44 -4.26 19.80
N ASP A 163 6.91 -5.29 19.10
CA ASP A 163 6.03 -6.25 18.43
C ASP A 163 5.21 -7.04 19.44
N TYR A 164 4.19 -7.74 18.96
CA TYR A 164 3.42 -8.67 19.77
C TYR A 164 3.48 -10.06 19.16
N VAL A 165 3.58 -11.06 20.04
CA VAL A 165 3.59 -12.47 19.66
C VAL A 165 2.37 -13.19 20.22
N TYR A 166 1.64 -13.83 19.32
CA TYR A 166 0.63 -14.84 19.63
C TYR A 166 1.35 -16.17 19.75
N HIS A 167 1.53 -16.69 20.96
CA HIS A 167 2.30 -17.91 21.21
C HIS A 167 1.50 -19.01 21.88
N PHE A 168 1.86 -20.25 21.54
CA PHE A 168 1.21 -21.47 21.99
C PHE A 168 2.19 -22.64 21.89
N ASP A 169 1.96 -23.68 22.69
CA ASP A 169 2.76 -24.90 22.65
C ASP A 169 2.16 -25.93 21.69
N VAL A 170 2.99 -26.40 20.76
CA VAL A 170 2.66 -27.44 19.79
C VAL A 170 3.40 -28.72 20.13
N THR A 171 2.70 -29.85 20.16
CA THR A 171 3.33 -31.18 20.28
C THR A 171 3.40 -31.82 18.90
N PHE A 172 4.60 -31.81 18.31
CA PHE A 172 4.87 -32.44 17.02
C PHE A 172 5.14 -33.93 17.21
N ARG A 173 4.21 -34.77 16.74
CA ARG A 173 4.38 -36.22 16.73
C ARG A 173 5.35 -36.63 15.62
N PRO A 174 6.02 -37.81 15.72
CA PRO A 174 6.81 -38.33 14.62
C PRO A 174 6.01 -38.37 13.32
N GLY A 175 6.60 -37.90 12.22
CA GLY A 175 5.93 -37.81 10.93
C GLY A 175 5.21 -36.48 10.69
N VAL A 176 4.08 -36.54 9.98
CA VAL A 176 3.35 -35.36 9.49
C VAL A 176 2.47 -34.78 10.60
N ASN A 177 2.54 -33.46 10.76
CA ASN A 177 1.68 -32.68 11.63
C ASN A 177 1.08 -31.53 10.85
N ARG A 178 -0.22 -31.30 11.00
CA ARG A 178 -0.92 -30.17 10.38
C ARG A 178 -1.17 -29.09 11.39
N VAL A 179 -0.86 -27.85 11.02
CA VAL A 179 -1.17 -26.68 11.82
C VAL A 179 -1.95 -25.73 10.92
N LYS A 180 -3.11 -25.28 11.38
CA LYS A 180 -3.92 -24.31 10.68
C LYS A 180 -4.14 -23.12 11.59
N HIS A 181 -3.87 -21.92 11.12
CA HIS A 181 -4.34 -20.71 11.81
C HIS A 181 -5.17 -19.82 10.89
N THR A 182 -6.04 -19.04 11.50
CA THR A 182 -6.87 -18.06 10.81
C THR A 182 -6.87 -16.78 11.60
N TYR A 183 -6.98 -15.65 10.92
CA TYR A 183 -7.15 -14.35 11.57
C TYR A 183 -7.65 -13.33 10.56
N ARG A 184 -8.14 -12.20 11.05
CA ARG A 184 -8.52 -11.02 10.27
C ARG A 184 -7.67 -9.84 10.72
N PHE A 185 -7.31 -8.97 9.77
CA PHE A 185 -6.70 -7.68 10.11
C PHE A 185 -7.09 -6.60 9.13
N ARG A 186 -6.95 -5.34 9.57
CA ARG A 186 -7.16 -4.16 8.75
C ARG A 186 -5.88 -3.80 8.00
N GLY A 187 -5.98 -3.60 6.69
CA GLY A 187 -4.88 -3.08 5.88
C GLY A 187 -4.60 -1.61 6.16
N GLY A 188 -3.38 -1.17 5.90
CA GLY A 188 -2.97 0.21 6.01
C GLY A 188 -3.50 1.06 4.85
N SER A 189 -3.10 2.33 4.84
CA SER A 189 -3.29 3.23 3.69
C SER A 189 -2.27 4.36 3.74
N SER A 190 -2.07 5.05 2.62
CA SER A 190 -1.17 6.20 2.52
C SER A 190 -1.65 7.19 1.47
N VAL A 191 -0.90 8.27 1.27
CA VAL A 191 -1.13 9.15 0.11
C VAL A 191 -0.95 8.38 -1.21
N GLU A 192 -0.07 7.38 -1.25
CA GLU A 192 0.26 6.56 -2.41
C GLU A 192 -0.70 5.38 -2.63
N THR A 193 -1.21 4.80 -1.55
CA THR A 193 -2.01 3.57 -1.55
C THR A 193 -3.37 3.80 -0.89
N GLN A 194 -4.47 3.43 -1.57
CA GLN A 194 -5.81 3.51 -0.97
C GLN A 194 -5.98 2.49 0.16
N ARG A 195 -5.34 1.34 -0.02
CA ARG A 195 -5.24 0.27 0.96
C ARG A 195 -4.06 -0.62 0.63
N ASP A 196 -3.38 -1.10 1.64
CA ASP A 196 -2.27 -2.04 1.51
C ASP A 196 -2.26 -3.09 2.62
N PHE A 197 -1.79 -4.28 2.25
CA PHE A 197 -1.75 -5.45 3.09
C PHE A 197 -0.36 -6.08 3.00
N HIS A 198 0.17 -6.43 4.16
CA HIS A 198 1.51 -6.99 4.28
C HIS A 198 1.47 -8.36 4.95
N TYR A 199 2.37 -9.25 4.53
CA TYR A 199 2.57 -10.55 5.16
C TYR A 199 4.04 -10.95 5.14
N GLN A 200 4.60 -11.23 6.32
CA GLN A 200 5.96 -11.74 6.47
C GLN A 200 6.06 -13.22 6.12
N ILE A 201 6.58 -13.54 4.94
CA ILE A 201 6.75 -14.89 4.41
C ILE A 201 8.17 -15.41 4.60
N THR A 202 9.18 -14.53 4.69
CA THR A 202 10.59 -14.94 4.80
C THR A 202 10.89 -15.71 6.08
N THR A 203 10.08 -15.50 7.13
CA THR A 203 10.13 -16.21 8.40
C THR A 203 9.88 -17.72 8.26
N GLY A 204 9.23 -18.16 7.17
CA GLY A 204 9.10 -19.58 6.80
C GLY A 204 10.44 -20.30 6.57
N LYS A 205 11.53 -19.55 6.30
CA LYS A 205 12.88 -20.12 6.17
C LYS A 205 13.52 -20.52 7.50
N ARG A 206 12.87 -20.26 8.64
CA ARG A 206 13.41 -20.55 9.99
C ARG A 206 13.22 -22.00 10.44
N TRP A 207 12.43 -22.78 9.71
CA TRP A 207 12.26 -24.20 9.97
C TRP A 207 13.47 -25.01 9.47
N ALA A 208 13.58 -26.27 9.89
CA ALA A 208 14.81 -27.06 9.74
C ALA A 208 15.34 -27.18 8.29
N ASN A 209 14.44 -27.12 7.32
CA ASN A 209 14.75 -27.24 5.90
C ASN A 209 15.16 -25.92 5.23
N GLY A 210 15.15 -24.79 5.96
CA GLY A 210 15.62 -23.49 5.46
C GLY A 210 14.73 -22.84 4.41
N LYS A 211 13.57 -23.44 4.11
CA LYS A 211 12.69 -23.10 2.99
C LYS A 211 11.27 -23.61 3.20
N ILE A 212 10.35 -23.19 2.34
CA ILE A 212 9.00 -23.75 2.28
C ILE A 212 8.98 -24.83 1.19
N GLY A 213 8.74 -26.09 1.57
CA GLY A 213 8.87 -27.23 0.65
C GLY A 213 7.92 -27.15 -0.56
N ASP A 214 6.64 -26.93 -0.29
CA ASP A 214 5.55 -26.80 -1.27
C ASP A 214 4.69 -25.59 -0.89
N PHE A 215 4.85 -24.49 -1.61
CA PHE A 215 4.16 -23.24 -1.34
C PHE A 215 3.04 -23.01 -2.35
N GLU A 216 1.85 -22.69 -1.84
CA GLU A 216 0.75 -22.19 -2.64
C GLU A 216 0.15 -20.95 -1.98
N LEU A 217 0.11 -19.85 -2.72
CA LEU A 217 -0.57 -18.63 -2.34
C LEU A 217 -1.83 -18.47 -3.19
N GLN A 218 -2.96 -18.20 -2.54
CA GLN A 218 -4.22 -17.86 -3.18
C GLN A 218 -4.70 -16.49 -2.68
N MET A 219 -4.87 -15.54 -3.59
CA MET A 219 -5.41 -14.21 -3.27
C MET A 219 -6.81 -14.07 -3.86
N HIS A 220 -7.81 -14.11 -2.99
CA HIS A 220 -9.20 -13.82 -3.29
C HIS A 220 -9.42 -12.32 -3.11
N LEU A 221 -9.25 -11.59 -4.20
CA LEU A 221 -9.38 -10.14 -4.26
C LEU A 221 -10.84 -9.76 -4.53
N ASP A 222 -11.26 -8.58 -4.06
CA ASP A 222 -12.54 -7.99 -4.49
C ASP A 222 -12.39 -7.30 -5.87
N GLU A 223 -13.38 -6.49 -6.28
CA GLU A 223 -13.42 -5.83 -7.58
C GLU A 223 -12.35 -4.73 -7.78
N GLY A 224 -11.43 -4.55 -6.83
CA GLY A 224 -10.35 -3.59 -6.91
C GLY A 224 -9.31 -3.87 -8.01
N ILE A 225 -8.39 -2.93 -8.17
CA ILE A 225 -7.28 -2.99 -9.13
C ILE A 225 -5.97 -3.01 -8.34
N TYR A 226 -5.46 -4.22 -8.14
CA TYR A 226 -4.40 -4.48 -7.17
C TYR A 226 -3.00 -4.41 -7.78
N TYR A 227 -2.02 -4.01 -6.98
CA TYR A 227 -0.64 -4.39 -7.17
C TYR A 227 -0.33 -5.64 -6.34
N VAL A 228 0.56 -6.50 -6.85
CA VAL A 228 1.08 -7.69 -6.17
C VAL A 228 2.58 -7.84 -6.48
N PRO A 229 3.38 -8.60 -5.71
CA PRO A 229 4.82 -8.69 -5.94
C PRO A 229 5.15 -9.22 -7.34
N ALA A 230 6.06 -8.59 -8.07
CA ALA A 230 6.51 -9.08 -9.37
C ALA A 230 7.64 -10.12 -9.27
N SER A 231 8.31 -10.19 -8.13
CA SER A 231 9.38 -11.14 -7.78
C SER A 231 9.34 -11.39 -6.28
N PHE A 232 9.82 -12.57 -5.86
CA PHE A 232 10.14 -12.87 -4.47
C PHE A 232 11.64 -13.08 -4.24
N GLU A 233 12.47 -12.91 -5.28
CA GLU A 233 13.89 -13.19 -5.25
C GLU A 233 14.71 -11.93 -5.55
N LYS A 234 15.83 -11.75 -4.86
CA LYS A 234 16.80 -10.65 -5.11
C LYS A 234 17.39 -10.70 -6.51
N ALA A 235 17.50 -11.89 -7.09
CA ALA A 235 17.97 -12.07 -8.47
C ALA A 235 16.98 -11.53 -9.52
N GLY A 236 15.76 -11.17 -9.10
CA GLY A 236 14.75 -10.58 -9.98
C GLY A 236 13.98 -11.60 -10.81
N ALA A 237 13.97 -12.88 -10.41
CA ALA A 237 13.18 -13.91 -11.09
C ALA A 237 11.67 -13.58 -10.97
N PRO A 238 10.93 -13.52 -12.09
CA PRO A 238 9.53 -13.09 -12.04
C PRO A 238 8.65 -14.13 -11.34
N ALA A 239 7.79 -13.65 -10.45
CA ALA A 239 6.74 -14.43 -9.82
C ALA A 239 5.78 -14.98 -10.88
N LYS A 240 5.56 -16.30 -10.85
CA LYS A 240 4.73 -17.03 -11.84
C LYS A 240 3.25 -16.99 -11.44
N TRP A 241 2.67 -15.80 -11.51
CA TRP A 241 1.26 -15.61 -11.23
C TRP A 241 0.35 -16.26 -12.26
N GLU A 242 -0.74 -16.87 -11.77
CA GLU A 242 -1.80 -17.48 -12.57
C GLU A 242 -3.15 -16.99 -12.07
N ILE A 243 -4.05 -16.62 -12.99
CA ILE A 243 -5.46 -16.37 -12.63
C ILE A 243 -6.23 -17.69 -12.75
N VAL A 244 -6.76 -18.17 -11.63
CA VAL A 244 -7.75 -19.26 -11.62
C VAL A 244 -9.13 -18.62 -11.70
N GLY A 245 -9.66 -18.51 -12.92
CA GLY A 245 -10.93 -17.81 -13.19
C GLY A 245 -10.80 -16.86 -14.37
N SER A 246 -11.17 -15.61 -14.20
CA SER A 246 -11.02 -14.58 -15.23
C SER A 246 -10.60 -13.25 -14.63
N GLY A 247 -9.63 -12.62 -15.28
CA GLY A 247 -9.12 -11.30 -14.96
C GLY A 247 -7.98 -10.94 -15.91
N VAL A 248 -7.19 -9.94 -15.55
CA VAL A 248 -6.02 -9.47 -16.30
C VAL A 248 -4.86 -9.26 -15.34
N ILE A 249 -3.68 -9.76 -15.72
CA ILE A 249 -2.39 -9.34 -15.17
C ILE A 249 -1.76 -8.42 -16.23
N LYS A 250 -1.47 -7.16 -15.87
CA LYS A 250 -0.84 -6.20 -16.78
C LYS A 250 0.57 -6.70 -17.15
N PRO A 251 0.95 -6.70 -18.44
CA PRO A 251 2.34 -6.96 -18.85
C PRO A 251 3.31 -5.90 -18.29
N GLY A 252 4.57 -6.30 -18.09
CA GLY A 252 5.58 -5.44 -17.45
C GLY A 252 5.49 -5.45 -15.92
N SER A 253 6.30 -4.64 -15.27
CA SER A 253 6.26 -4.42 -13.82
C SER A 253 6.36 -2.92 -13.51
N GLU A 254 5.90 -2.56 -12.33
CA GLU A 254 5.80 -1.19 -11.85
C GLU A 254 6.65 -1.05 -10.57
N THR A 255 7.23 0.12 -10.30
CA THR A 255 7.87 0.43 -9.02
C THR A 255 6.96 1.32 -8.17
N ILE A 256 7.15 1.31 -6.86
CA ILE A 256 6.46 2.21 -5.92
C ILE A 256 7.50 3.12 -5.30
N LEU A 257 7.17 4.41 -5.19
CA LEU A 257 8.01 5.36 -4.46
C LEU A 257 8.14 4.89 -3.00
N GLY A 258 9.36 4.78 -2.49
CA GLY A 258 9.63 4.21 -1.16
C GLY A 258 9.82 2.69 -1.11
N TYR A 259 9.57 1.97 -2.22
CA TYR A 259 9.89 0.54 -2.38
C TYR A 259 10.71 0.33 -3.65
N GLU A 260 11.80 1.07 -3.78
CA GLU A 260 12.58 1.17 -5.03
C GLU A 260 13.27 -0.14 -5.42
N ASP A 261 13.54 -1.01 -4.44
CA ASP A 261 14.11 -2.34 -4.62
C ASP A 261 13.05 -3.41 -4.98
N GLU A 262 11.76 -3.06 -4.90
CA GLU A 262 10.66 -3.95 -5.20
C GLU A 262 9.96 -3.54 -6.50
N THR A 263 9.46 -4.55 -7.21
CA THR A 263 8.64 -4.33 -8.40
C THR A 263 7.35 -5.09 -8.26
N PHE A 264 6.30 -4.57 -8.89
CA PHE A 264 4.93 -5.04 -8.71
C PHE A 264 4.26 -5.32 -10.05
N LYS A 265 3.32 -6.27 -10.05
CA LYS A 265 2.40 -6.54 -11.15
C LYS A 265 1.05 -5.92 -10.82
N MET A 266 0.44 -5.27 -11.81
CA MET A 266 -0.95 -4.83 -11.69
C MET A 266 -1.90 -5.96 -12.09
N VAL A 267 -2.93 -6.20 -11.29
CA VAL A 267 -3.89 -7.30 -11.43
C VAL A 267 -5.30 -6.81 -11.17
N HIS A 268 -6.24 -7.26 -11.98
CA HIS A 268 -7.67 -7.11 -11.72
C HIS A 268 -8.39 -8.43 -12.02
N LEU A 269 -9.31 -8.83 -11.14
CA LEU A 269 -10.07 -10.07 -11.27
C LEU A 269 -11.54 -9.74 -11.55
N ASN A 270 -12.09 -10.36 -12.59
CA ASN A 270 -13.54 -10.37 -12.80
C ASN A 270 -14.20 -11.48 -11.95
N ARG A 271 -13.49 -12.61 -11.78
CA ARG A 271 -13.94 -13.76 -10.98
C ARG A 271 -12.79 -14.71 -10.67
N GLY A 272 -12.92 -15.44 -9.55
CA GLY A 272 -11.96 -16.45 -9.13
C GLY A 272 -10.89 -15.88 -8.21
N TYR A 273 -9.64 -16.29 -8.38
CA TYR A 273 -8.54 -15.86 -7.52
C TYR A 273 -7.20 -15.85 -8.26
N LEU A 274 -6.26 -15.07 -7.73
CA LEU A 274 -4.88 -15.06 -8.18
C LEU A 274 -4.08 -16.14 -7.43
N ARG A 275 -3.23 -16.88 -8.13
CA ARG A 275 -2.49 -18.02 -7.60
C ARG A 275 -1.00 -17.94 -7.91
N LEU A 276 -0.19 -18.36 -6.96
CA LEU A 276 1.23 -18.65 -7.16
C LEU A 276 1.55 -20.01 -6.53
N LYS A 277 2.35 -20.82 -7.22
CA LYS A 277 2.85 -22.10 -6.73
C LYS A 277 4.36 -22.17 -6.90
N GLU A 278 5.06 -22.51 -5.82
CA GLU A 278 6.51 -22.68 -5.85
C GLU A 278 6.91 -23.94 -5.09
N LYS A 279 7.96 -24.60 -5.56
CA LYS A 279 8.58 -25.75 -4.89
C LYS A 279 9.93 -25.32 -4.35
N ALA A 280 10.28 -25.79 -3.15
CA ALA A 280 11.50 -25.36 -2.47
C ALA A 280 11.61 -23.82 -2.45
N PHE A 281 10.52 -23.17 -2.04
CA PHE A 281 10.37 -21.73 -2.09
C PHE A 281 11.24 -21.06 -1.01
N GLU A 282 12.12 -20.16 -1.46
CA GLU A 282 13.11 -19.44 -0.64
C GLU A 282 12.96 -17.93 -0.87
N PRO A 283 11.88 -17.29 -0.40
CA PRO A 283 11.64 -15.87 -0.65
C PRO A 283 12.69 -15.00 0.03
N ASP A 284 13.14 -13.96 -0.67
CA ASP A 284 13.97 -12.86 -0.16
C ASP A 284 13.16 -11.63 0.27
N TYR A 285 11.98 -11.46 -0.32
CA TYR A 285 11.08 -10.33 -0.08
C TYR A 285 9.76 -10.79 0.54
N GLU A 286 9.11 -9.87 1.24
CA GLU A 286 7.81 -10.10 1.86
C GLU A 286 6.66 -10.01 0.84
N ILE A 287 5.45 -10.40 1.25
CA ILE A 287 4.27 -10.22 0.41
C ILE A 287 3.65 -8.87 0.73
N SER A 288 3.62 -7.99 -0.27
CA SER A 288 2.90 -6.71 -0.23
C SER A 288 1.90 -6.65 -1.37
N LEU A 289 0.63 -6.40 -1.06
CA LEU A 289 -0.44 -6.21 -2.04
C LEU A 289 -1.36 -5.06 -1.63
N GLY A 290 -2.01 -4.42 -2.58
CA GLY A 290 -2.88 -3.28 -2.28
C GLY A 290 -3.37 -2.58 -3.53
N GLU A 291 -3.95 -1.40 -3.38
CA GLU A 291 -4.40 -0.55 -4.48
C GLU A 291 -3.69 0.81 -4.47
N PHE A 292 -3.23 1.25 -5.63
CA PHE A 292 -2.70 2.60 -5.77
C PHE A 292 -3.80 3.65 -5.70
N ASN A 293 -3.47 4.80 -5.12
CA ASN A 293 -4.29 5.98 -5.23
C ASN A 293 -4.21 6.55 -6.66
N TRP A 294 -5.34 6.60 -7.35
CA TRP A 294 -5.41 7.16 -8.71
C TRP A 294 -4.95 8.63 -8.78
N VAL A 295 -5.13 9.37 -7.68
CA VAL A 295 -4.82 10.81 -7.58
C VAL A 295 -3.33 11.09 -7.37
N ALA A 296 -2.57 10.15 -6.80
CA ALA A 296 -1.13 10.28 -6.52
C ALA A 296 -0.25 10.06 -7.77
N GLY A 297 -0.72 10.48 -8.95
CA GLY A 297 0.01 10.32 -10.21
C GLY A 297 0.00 8.90 -10.81
N TRP A 298 -0.68 7.94 -10.18
CA TRP A 298 -0.70 6.54 -10.63
C TRP A 298 -1.78 6.21 -11.66
N ALA A 299 -2.65 7.15 -12.05
CA ALA A 299 -3.66 6.91 -13.08
C ALA A 299 -3.05 6.37 -14.39
N GLY A 300 -1.83 6.78 -14.74
CA GLY A 300 -1.10 6.26 -15.90
C GLY A 300 -0.81 4.75 -15.83
N LYS A 301 -0.63 4.19 -14.62
CA LYS A 301 -0.44 2.74 -14.42
C LYS A 301 -1.69 1.94 -14.78
N MET A 302 -2.86 2.57 -14.75
CA MET A 302 -4.14 1.94 -15.10
C MET A 302 -4.33 1.84 -16.61
N CYS A 303 -3.57 2.61 -17.39
CA CYS A 303 -3.60 2.56 -18.84
C CYS A 303 -3.01 1.24 -19.38
N LYS A 304 -3.58 0.77 -20.49
CA LYS A 304 -3.11 -0.41 -21.22
C LYS A 304 -1.76 -0.18 -21.91
N THR A 305 -1.55 1.04 -22.43
CA THR A 305 -0.33 1.46 -23.14
C THR A 305 -0.01 2.91 -22.83
N GLY A 306 1.25 3.23 -22.52
CA GLY A 306 1.70 4.57 -22.13
C GLY A 306 1.12 5.02 -20.78
N SER A 307 1.22 6.32 -20.47
CA SER A 307 0.72 6.93 -19.23
C SER A 307 -0.52 7.83 -19.42
N ASP A 308 -0.94 8.07 -20.67
CA ASP A 308 -1.86 9.17 -21.01
C ASP A 308 -3.14 8.66 -21.72
N CYS A 309 -3.78 7.63 -21.17
CA CYS A 309 -5.06 7.15 -21.72
C CYS A 309 -6.24 8.12 -21.48
N ILE A 310 -6.08 9.03 -20.52
CA ILE A 310 -7.00 10.11 -20.17
C ILE A 310 -6.22 11.44 -20.18
N SER A 311 -6.86 12.55 -20.54
CA SER A 311 -6.19 13.85 -20.53
C SER A 311 -5.90 14.31 -19.11
N GLU A 312 -4.86 15.12 -18.90
CA GLU A 312 -4.51 15.66 -17.58
C GLU A 312 -5.69 16.37 -16.90
N SER A 313 -6.40 17.22 -17.65
CA SER A 313 -7.57 17.93 -17.14
C SER A 313 -8.73 17.00 -16.76
N GLU A 314 -8.92 15.89 -17.47
CA GLU A 314 -9.94 14.88 -17.13
C GLU A 314 -9.48 14.13 -15.87
N ARG A 315 -8.23 13.67 -15.86
CA ARG A 315 -7.59 12.98 -14.72
C ARG A 315 -7.77 13.77 -13.42
N GLU A 316 -7.50 15.07 -13.41
CA GLU A 316 -7.67 15.92 -12.22
C GLU A 316 -9.10 15.93 -11.67
N ARG A 317 -10.11 15.90 -12.55
CA ARG A 317 -11.53 15.97 -12.14
C ARG A 317 -12.09 14.63 -11.70
N ILE A 318 -11.71 13.53 -12.36
CA ILE A 318 -12.41 12.23 -12.16
C ILE A 318 -11.61 11.15 -11.44
N SER A 319 -10.28 11.26 -11.34
CA SER A 319 -9.44 10.15 -10.83
C SER A 319 -9.76 9.74 -9.40
N MET A 320 -10.12 10.69 -8.53
CA MET A 320 -10.48 10.41 -7.14
C MET A 320 -11.71 9.51 -6.99
N TYR A 321 -12.53 9.42 -8.05
CA TYR A 321 -13.76 8.64 -8.07
C TYR A 321 -13.60 7.26 -8.74
N PHE A 322 -12.43 6.94 -9.29
CA PHE A 322 -12.10 5.58 -9.74
C PHE A 322 -11.69 4.70 -8.55
N SER A 323 -12.62 4.50 -7.63
CA SER A 323 -12.45 3.70 -6.41
C SER A 323 -13.72 2.92 -6.12
N LEU A 324 -13.61 1.85 -5.32
CA LEU A 324 -14.78 1.15 -4.79
C LEU A 324 -15.51 1.94 -3.69
N ARG A 325 -14.88 3.00 -3.15
CA ARG A 325 -15.46 3.92 -2.17
C ARG A 325 -15.36 5.39 -2.60
N PRO A 326 -15.94 5.78 -3.75
CA PRO A 326 -15.80 7.14 -4.29
C PRO A 326 -16.50 8.21 -3.43
N GLY A 327 -17.40 7.81 -2.53
CA GLY A 327 -18.22 8.70 -1.70
C GLY A 327 -17.42 9.59 -0.74
N GLN A 328 -16.21 9.20 -0.36
CA GLN A 328 -15.35 9.97 0.57
C GLN A 328 -14.96 11.35 0.02
N TRP A 329 -14.92 11.51 -1.31
CA TRP A 329 -14.50 12.74 -1.99
C TRP A 329 -15.64 13.40 -2.77
N ALA A 330 -16.87 12.92 -2.59
CA ALA A 330 -18.03 13.27 -3.40
C ALA A 330 -19.02 14.17 -2.64
N ASP A 331 -18.56 15.37 -2.26
CA ASP A 331 -19.46 16.44 -1.82
C ASP A 331 -20.12 17.13 -3.04
N ALA A 332 -21.17 17.93 -2.78
CA ALA A 332 -21.97 18.52 -3.85
C ALA A 332 -21.16 19.45 -4.76
N GLU A 333 -20.27 20.27 -4.18
CA GLU A 333 -19.46 21.25 -4.90
C GLU A 333 -18.42 20.56 -5.80
N ALA A 334 -17.74 19.54 -5.27
CA ALA A 334 -16.79 18.73 -6.04
C ALA A 334 -17.46 17.97 -7.19
N LEU A 335 -18.74 17.61 -7.04
CA LEU A 335 -19.48 17.00 -8.13
C LEU A 335 -19.99 18.01 -9.15
N GLU A 336 -20.28 19.26 -8.81
CA GLU A 336 -20.79 20.28 -9.75
C GLU A 336 -19.83 20.60 -10.90
N VAL A 337 -18.51 20.52 -10.67
CA VAL A 337 -17.49 20.79 -11.69
C VAL A 337 -17.44 19.74 -12.80
N LEU A 338 -18.09 18.58 -12.61
CA LEU A 338 -18.12 17.49 -13.59
C LEU A 338 -19.08 17.79 -14.74
N ASN A 339 -18.61 17.60 -15.96
CA ASN A 339 -19.48 17.67 -17.14
C ASN A 339 -20.30 16.38 -17.35
N ASP A 340 -21.30 16.42 -18.23
CA ASP A 340 -22.21 15.28 -18.48
C ASP A 340 -21.48 14.01 -18.91
N ARG A 341 -20.40 14.15 -19.69
CA ARG A 341 -19.59 13.03 -20.16
C ARG A 341 -18.84 12.37 -19.00
N GLU A 342 -18.24 13.16 -18.12
CA GLU A 342 -17.54 12.68 -16.92
C GLU A 342 -18.50 11.97 -15.96
N ARG A 343 -19.67 12.56 -15.69
CA ARG A 343 -20.73 11.91 -14.89
C ARG A 343 -21.16 10.59 -15.52
N ARG A 344 -21.29 10.55 -16.85
CA ARG A 344 -21.64 9.33 -17.58
C ARG A 344 -20.57 8.25 -17.41
N ILE A 345 -19.28 8.59 -17.52
CA ILE A 345 -18.17 7.67 -17.28
C ILE A 345 -18.21 7.13 -15.85
N LEU A 346 -18.29 8.01 -14.85
CA LEU A 346 -18.28 7.63 -13.44
C LEU A 346 -19.45 6.72 -13.05
N ARG A 347 -20.65 6.99 -13.57
CA ARG A 347 -21.81 6.11 -13.36
C ARG A 347 -21.61 4.69 -13.89
N ASN A 348 -20.76 4.52 -14.90
CA ASN A 348 -20.54 3.24 -15.56
C ASN A 348 -19.25 2.55 -15.08
N PHE A 349 -18.48 3.16 -14.17
CA PHE A 349 -17.23 2.58 -13.69
C PHE A 349 -17.41 1.23 -13.00
N GLY A 350 -18.35 1.12 -12.05
CA GLY A 350 -18.62 -0.15 -11.35
C GLY A 350 -19.10 -1.29 -12.26
N PHE A 351 -19.78 -0.95 -13.37
CA PHE A 351 -20.14 -1.91 -14.42
C PHE A 351 -18.92 -2.36 -15.22
N ALA A 352 -18.02 -1.42 -15.56
CA ALA A 352 -16.78 -1.72 -16.27
C ALA A 352 -15.85 -2.63 -15.45
N LEU A 353 -15.70 -2.38 -14.14
CA LEU A 353 -14.95 -3.24 -13.22
C LEU A 353 -15.48 -4.68 -13.21
N ARG A 354 -16.80 -4.86 -13.26
CA ARG A 354 -17.41 -6.20 -13.26
C ARG A 354 -17.50 -6.84 -14.65
N GLY A 355 -16.79 -6.28 -15.63
CA GLY A 355 -16.68 -6.87 -16.97
C GLY A 355 -17.91 -6.67 -17.86
N TYR A 356 -18.75 -5.66 -17.60
CA TYR A 356 -19.88 -5.38 -18.49
C TYR A 356 -19.42 -4.89 -19.88
N GLU A 357 -19.95 -5.50 -20.94
CA GLU A 357 -19.66 -5.09 -22.32
C GLU A 357 -20.57 -3.94 -22.78
N PHE A 358 -20.00 -2.75 -22.94
CA PHE A 358 -20.77 -1.59 -23.39
C PHE A 358 -21.13 -1.66 -24.87
N LYS A 359 -22.43 -1.59 -25.16
CA LYS A 359 -22.95 -1.42 -26.54
C LYS A 359 -22.65 -0.02 -27.09
N ASP A 360 -22.72 0.99 -26.23
CA ASP A 360 -22.37 2.36 -26.54
C ASP A 360 -20.89 2.48 -26.92
N SER A 361 -20.62 3.08 -28.08
CA SER A 361 -19.26 3.15 -28.63
C SER A 361 -18.34 4.07 -27.83
N GLU A 362 -18.86 5.12 -27.20
CA GLU A 362 -18.06 6.05 -26.41
C GLU A 362 -17.58 5.38 -25.12
N LEU A 363 -18.50 4.77 -24.36
CA LEU A 363 -18.15 4.05 -23.13
C LEU A 363 -17.22 2.87 -23.41
N ARG A 364 -17.52 2.09 -24.45
CA ARG A 364 -16.65 0.98 -24.86
C ARG A 364 -15.25 1.47 -25.22
N SER A 365 -15.15 2.53 -26.01
CA SER A 365 -13.86 3.11 -26.41
C SER A 365 -13.10 3.68 -25.22
N TYR A 366 -13.79 4.33 -24.29
CA TYR A 366 -13.19 4.90 -23.08
C TYR A 366 -12.59 3.82 -22.18
N PHE A 367 -13.37 2.82 -21.78
CA PHE A 367 -12.89 1.80 -20.84
C PHE A 367 -11.86 0.85 -21.46
N SER A 368 -11.91 0.62 -22.78
CA SER A 368 -10.93 -0.21 -23.50
C SER A 368 -9.49 0.31 -23.45
N LYS A 369 -9.28 1.55 -22.99
CA LYS A 369 -7.94 2.11 -22.80
C LYS A 369 -7.27 1.63 -21.51
N PHE A 370 -8.02 1.10 -20.55
CA PHE A 370 -7.48 0.63 -19.28
C PHE A 370 -7.13 -0.85 -19.35
N PHE A 371 -6.06 -1.27 -18.66
CA PHE A 371 -5.63 -2.68 -18.70
C PHE A 371 -6.63 -3.61 -17.99
N TRP A 372 -7.32 -3.10 -16.97
CA TRP A 372 -8.22 -3.86 -16.11
C TRP A 372 -9.58 -4.11 -16.77
N TYR A 373 -9.99 -3.31 -17.77
CA TYR A 373 -11.27 -3.52 -18.44
C TYR A 373 -11.25 -4.76 -19.34
N LYS A 374 -11.88 -5.83 -18.85
CA LYS A 374 -12.02 -7.10 -19.56
C LYS A 374 -13.51 -7.46 -19.65
N PRO A 375 -14.19 -7.15 -20.76
CA PRO A 375 -15.59 -7.49 -20.91
C PRO A 375 -15.81 -9.00 -20.96
N GLU A 376 -16.91 -9.47 -20.36
CA GLU A 376 -17.34 -10.85 -20.37
C GLU A 376 -18.74 -10.96 -20.96
N SER A 377 -18.89 -11.79 -21.99
CA SER A 377 -20.18 -11.96 -22.69
C SER A 377 -21.30 -12.53 -21.81
N SER A 378 -20.94 -13.15 -20.68
CA SER A 378 -21.89 -13.63 -19.67
C SER A 378 -22.43 -12.54 -18.74
N VAL A 379 -21.80 -11.36 -18.70
CA VAL A 379 -22.19 -10.26 -17.82
C VAL A 379 -23.20 -9.35 -18.52
N THR A 380 -24.37 -9.24 -17.90
CA THR A 380 -25.47 -8.34 -18.31
C THR A 380 -25.57 -7.17 -17.34
N ALA A 381 -26.29 -6.10 -17.70
CA ALA A 381 -26.45 -4.95 -16.81
C ALA A 381 -27.18 -5.35 -15.52
N GLU A 382 -28.12 -6.29 -15.62
CA GLU A 382 -28.94 -6.79 -14.52
C GLU A 382 -28.16 -7.73 -13.59
N SER A 383 -27.08 -8.36 -14.07
CA SER A 383 -26.23 -9.23 -13.24
C SER A 383 -25.13 -8.48 -12.52
N VAL A 384 -24.95 -7.18 -12.78
CA VAL A 384 -23.95 -6.36 -12.09
C VAL A 384 -24.48 -5.95 -10.72
N GLU A 385 -23.82 -6.43 -9.67
CA GLU A 385 -24.12 -6.05 -8.28
C GLU A 385 -23.19 -4.93 -7.82
N LEU A 386 -23.71 -3.70 -7.81
CA LEU A 386 -23.01 -2.57 -7.19
C LEU A 386 -23.16 -2.62 -5.67
N ASN A 387 -22.09 -2.25 -4.96
CA ASN A 387 -22.14 -2.06 -3.52
C ASN A 387 -22.94 -0.79 -3.16
N GLU A 388 -23.32 -0.65 -1.88
CA GLU A 388 -24.14 0.48 -1.44
C GLU A 388 -23.44 1.83 -1.64
N VAL A 389 -22.13 1.90 -1.44
CA VAL A 389 -21.34 3.13 -1.64
C VAL A 389 -21.32 3.55 -3.13
N GLU A 390 -21.20 2.60 -4.05
CA GLU A 390 -21.29 2.82 -5.50
C GLU A 390 -22.70 3.34 -5.88
N LYS A 391 -23.76 2.73 -5.34
CA LYS A 391 -25.15 3.16 -5.60
C LYS A 391 -25.41 4.58 -5.08
N GLU A 392 -24.99 4.88 -3.86
CA GLU A 392 -25.10 6.22 -3.27
C GLU A 392 -24.35 7.27 -4.11
N PHE A 393 -23.13 6.94 -4.54
CA PHE A 393 -22.36 7.82 -5.41
C PHE A 393 -23.04 8.09 -6.75
N ILE A 394 -23.60 7.05 -7.40
CA ILE A 394 -24.38 7.21 -8.63
C ILE A 394 -25.61 8.11 -8.42
N ALA A 395 -26.30 7.98 -7.29
CA ALA A 395 -27.43 8.83 -6.96
C ALA A 395 -27.00 10.30 -6.80
N LYS A 396 -25.88 10.57 -6.11
CA LYS A 396 -25.31 11.92 -5.98
C LYS A 396 -24.96 12.54 -7.33
N LEU A 397 -24.35 11.77 -8.24
CA LEU A 397 -24.03 12.23 -9.60
C LEU A 397 -25.25 12.68 -10.41
N GLY A 398 -26.43 12.10 -10.13
CA GLY A 398 -27.68 12.49 -10.77
C GLY A 398 -28.33 13.74 -10.14
N ALA A 399 -28.19 13.92 -8.82
CA ALA A 399 -28.84 14.99 -8.07
C ALA A 399 -28.26 16.39 -8.32
N SER A 400 -26.96 16.49 -8.64
CA SER A 400 -26.23 17.75 -8.86
C SER A 400 -26.48 18.39 -10.25
N THR A 401 -27.64 18.16 -10.86
CA THR A 401 -27.99 18.66 -12.21
C THR A 401 -28.96 19.85 -12.17
N LYS A 402 -28.95 20.65 -11.10
CA LYS A 402 -29.85 21.81 -10.94
C LYS A 402 -29.18 23.14 -11.24
#